data_AF-A0A7W0XVS1-F1
#
_entry.id   AF-A0A7W0XVS1-F1
#
_cell.length_a   1.000
_cell.length_b   1.000
_cell.length_c   1.000
_cell.angle_alpha   90.00
_cell.angle_beta   90.00
_cell.angle_gamma   90.00
#
_symmetry.space_group_name_H-M   'P 1'
#
loop_
_entity.id
_entity.type
_entity.pdbx_description
1 polymer ?
#
loop_
_entity_poly.entity_id
_entity_poly.type
_entity_poly.pdbx_seq_one_letter_code
_entity_poly.pdbx_strand_id
1 'polypeptide(L)' 'MRALRRFTVRATLPEQLAPLSDLVGNLRWSWHSETRELFQRMDPDLWRSCKGDPVKMLGEISRHRLAALSQDKKFL' A
#
# COMPACT_ATOMS: atom_id res chain seq x y z
N MET A 1 10.04 -16.85 -21.61
CA MET A 1 10.37 -15.41 -21.57
C MET A 1 9.90 -14.82 -20.24
N ARG A 2 10.80 -14.05 -19.60
CA ARG A 2 10.62 -13.04 -18.54
C ARG A 2 9.81 -13.45 -17.28
N ALA A 3 10.45 -14.19 -16.37
CA ALA A 3 10.01 -14.22 -14.98
C ALA A 3 10.30 -12.86 -14.32
N LEU A 4 9.28 -12.00 -14.23
CA LEU A 4 9.35 -10.81 -13.37
C LEU A 4 9.26 -11.28 -11.91
N ARG A 5 10.36 -11.79 -11.35
CA ARG A 5 10.52 -11.95 -9.90
C ARG A 5 10.72 -10.57 -9.30
N ARG A 6 9.63 -9.85 -9.08
CA ARG A 6 9.63 -8.60 -8.33
C ARG A 6 9.63 -8.94 -6.85
N PHE A 7 10.82 -9.05 -6.28
CA PHE A 7 10.98 -9.08 -4.83
C PHE A 7 10.71 -7.66 -4.31
N THR A 8 9.45 -7.37 -4.00
CA THR A 8 9.12 -6.20 -3.20
C THR A 8 9.61 -6.51 -1.79
N VAL A 9 10.69 -5.85 -1.35
CA VAL A 9 11.10 -5.88 0.05
C VAL A 9 9.90 -5.37 0.84
N ARG A 10 9.17 -6.28 1.48
CA ARG A 10 8.09 -5.90 2.39
C ARG A 10 8.77 -5.21 3.57
N ALA A 11 8.76 -3.88 3.58
CA ALA A 11 9.00 -3.15 4.80
C ALA A 11 8.07 -3.76 5.85
N THR A 12 8.63 -4.16 7.00
CA THR A 12 7.85 -4.72 8.10
C THR A 12 6.78 -3.70 8.45
N LEU A 13 5.53 -3.99 8.07
CA LEU A 13 4.41 -3.10 8.36
C LEU A 13 4.17 -3.11 9.87
N PRO A 14 3.85 -1.95 10.46
CA PRO A 14 3.30 -1.91 11.81
C PRO A 14 2.10 -2.84 11.92
N GLU A 15 1.89 -3.45 13.08
CA GLU A 15 0.81 -4.42 13.31
C GLU A 15 -0.57 -3.84 12.96
N GLN A 16 -0.77 -2.54 13.22
CA GLN A 16 -2.01 -1.82 12.88
C GLN A 16 -2.26 -1.75 11.36
N LEU A 17 -1.21 -1.84 10.56
CA LEU A 17 -1.25 -1.78 9.10
C LEU A 17 -1.07 -3.15 8.42
N ALA A 18 -0.98 -4.22 9.21
CA ALA A 18 -0.91 -5.59 8.69
C ALA A 18 -2.06 -5.92 7.71
N PRO A 19 -3.33 -5.50 7.94
CA PRO A 19 -4.43 -5.76 7.00
C PRO A 19 -4.21 -5.18 5.60
N LEU A 20 -3.38 -4.14 5.44
CA LEU A 20 -3.07 -3.56 4.13
C LEU A 20 -2.30 -4.55 3.25
N SER A 21 -1.45 -5.40 3.83
CA SER A 21 -0.74 -6.45 3.10
C SER A 21 -1.69 -7.50 2.53
N ASP A 22 -2.74 -7.85 3.27
CA ASP A 22 -3.74 -8.82 2.83
C ASP A 22 -4.60 -8.21 1.71
N LEU A 23 -4.94 -6.92 1.82
CA LEU A 23 -5.67 -6.19 0.80
C LEU A 23 -4.91 -6.12 -0.53
N VAL A 24 -3.60 -5.87 -0.54
CA VAL A 24 -2.81 -5.90 -1.79
C VAL A 24 -2.51 -7.30 -2.29
N GLY A 25 -2.47 -8.29 -1.40
CA GLY A 25 -2.32 -9.70 -1.76
C GLY A 25 -3.54 -10.27 -2.49
N ASN A 26 -4.71 -9.63 -2.35
CA ASN A 26 -5.94 -10.03 -2.98
C ASN A 26 -6.22 -9.22 -4.25
N LEU A 27 -6.30 -9.86 -5.42
CA LEU A 27 -6.57 -9.19 -6.71
C LEU A 27 -7.88 -8.36 -6.74
N ARG A 28 -8.78 -8.56 -5.76
CA ARG A 28 -10.00 -7.76 -5.56
C ARG A 28 -9.76 -6.25 -5.63
N TRP A 29 -8.62 -5.73 -5.16
CA TRP A 29 -8.33 -4.29 -5.22
C TRP A 29 -8.37 -3.73 -6.66
N SER A 30 -8.17 -4.56 -7.68
CA SER A 30 -8.18 -4.14 -9.09
C SER A 30 -9.58 -3.75 -9.61
N TRP A 31 -10.65 -4.13 -8.91
CA TRP A 31 -12.02 -3.72 -9.22
C TRP A 31 -12.76 -3.12 -8.02
N HIS A 32 -12.09 -2.98 -6.87
CA HIS A 32 -12.65 -2.41 -5.65
C HIS A 32 -12.21 -0.96 -5.46
N SER A 33 -13.10 -0.02 -5.79
CA SER A 33 -12.83 1.44 -5.70
C SER A 33 -12.45 1.87 -4.29
N GLU A 34 -13.15 1.41 -3.26
CA GLU A 34 -12.87 1.80 -1.87
C GLU A 34 -11.45 1.41 -1.43
N THR A 35 -10.94 0.27 -1.92
CA THR A 35 -9.57 -0.15 -1.61
C THR A 35 -8.57 0.77 -2.30
N ARG A 36 -8.83 1.19 -3.53
CA ARG A 36 -7.99 2.17 -4.24
C ARG A 36 -8.01 3.54 -3.55
N GLU A 37 -9.18 3.99 -3.12
CA GLU A 37 -9.34 5.25 -2.39
C GLU A 37 -8.61 5.22 -1.04
N LEU A 38 -8.63 4.09 -0.34
CA LEU A 38 -7.86 3.89 0.89
C LEU A 38 -6.36 4.11 0.64
N PHE A 39 -5.79 3.44 -0.36
CA PHE A 39 -4.38 3.62 -0.72
C PHE A 39 -4.09 5.05 -1.19
N GLN A 40 -4.98 5.66 -1.98
CA GLN A 40 -4.85 7.06 -2.38
C GLN A 40 -4.83 8.02 -1.18
N ARG A 41 -5.63 7.77 -0.13
CA ARG A 41 -5.67 8.59 1.09
C ARG A 41 -4.40 8.48 1.93
N MET A 42 -3.67 7.35 1.85
CA MET A 42 -2.41 7.17 2.57
C MET A 42 -1.34 8.16 2.10
N ASP A 43 -1.19 8.32 0.79
CA ASP A 43 -0.26 9.25 0.17
C ASP A 43 -0.69 9.50 -1.30
N PRO A 44 -1.42 10.60 -1.58
CA PRO A 44 -1.95 10.89 -2.90
C PRO A 44 -0.87 11.08 -3.97
N ASP A 45 0.29 11.61 -3.59
CA ASP A 45 1.37 11.91 -4.52
C ASP A 45 2.13 10.63 -4.89
N LEU A 46 2.40 9.79 -3.88
CA LEU A 46 2.96 8.46 -4.11
C LEU A 46 1.99 7.58 -4.92
N TRP A 47 0.69 7.65 -4.64
CA TRP A 47 -0.34 6.92 -5.39
C TRP A 47 -0.32 7.26 -6.89
N ARG A 48 -0.22 8.55 -7.22
CA ARG A 48 -0.07 9.02 -8.61
C ARG A 48 1.22 8.53 -9.24
N SER A 49 2.35 8.60 -8.51
CA SER A 49 3.66 8.11 -9.00
C SER A 49 3.67 6.60 -9.25
N CYS A 50 2.87 5.86 -8.48
CA CYS A 50 2.66 4.43 -8.60
C CYS A 50 1.63 4.07 -9.68
N LYS A 51 1.02 5.05 -10.35
CA LYS A 51 -0.04 4.86 -11.35
C LYS A 51 -1.24 4.04 -10.82
N GLY A 52 -1.54 4.19 -9.53
CA GLY A 52 -2.61 3.45 -8.87
C GLY A 52 -2.33 1.97 -8.59
N ASP A 53 -1.06 1.58 -8.54
CA ASP A 53 -0.63 0.26 -8.11
C ASP A 53 -0.36 0.24 -6.59
N PRO A 54 -1.22 -0.40 -5.77
CA PRO A 54 -1.06 -0.42 -4.32
C PRO A 54 0.09 -1.34 -3.87
N VAL A 55 0.45 -2.35 -4.67
CA VAL A 55 1.60 -3.22 -4.39
C VAL A 55 2.88 -2.42 -4.52
N LYS A 56 2.98 -1.63 -5.60
CA LYS A 56 4.12 -0.73 -5.81
C LYS A 56 4.17 0.36 -4.73
N MET A 57 3.02 0.95 -4.39
CA MET A 57 2.92 1.96 -3.35
C MET A 57 3.41 1.47 -2.00
N LEU A 58 2.98 0.27 -1.55
CA LEU A 58 3.46 -0.30 -0.28
C LEU A 58 4.95 -0.64 -0.28
N GLY A 59 5.55 -0.88 -1.45
CA GLY A 59 7.00 -1.06 -1.59
C GLY A 59 7.80 0.24 -1.59
N GLU A 60 7.18 1.36 -1.99
CA GLU A 60 7.84 2.67 -2.13
C GLU A 60 7.54 3.62 -0.96
N ILE A 61 6.49 3.37 -0.18
CA ILE A 61 6.10 4.22 0.95
C ILE A 61 7.18 4.18 2.05
N SER A 62 7.51 5.35 2.57
CA SER A 62 8.54 5.48 3.60
C SER A 62 8.08 4.89 4.94
N ARG A 63 9.02 4.32 5.69
CA ARG A 63 8.76 3.85 7.07
C ARG A 63 8.22 4.95 7.98
N HIS A 64 8.68 6.19 7.81
CA HIS A 64 8.18 7.34 8.57
C HIS A 64 6.70 7.61 8.26
N ARG A 65 6.29 7.54 6.98
CA ARG A 65 4.89 7.72 6.61
C ARG A 65 4.01 6.59 7.15
N LEU A 66 4.47 5.35 7.09
CA LEU A 66 3.77 4.21 7.69
C LEU A 66 3.62 4.36 9.21
N ALA A 67 4.66 4.82 9.91
CA ALA A 67 4.58 5.08 11.35
C ALA A 67 3.62 6.23 11.69
N ALA A 68 3.57 7.29 10.86
CA ALA A 68 2.60 8.35 11.04
C ALA A 68 1.15 7.85 10.82
N LEU A 69 0.92 7.05 9.79
CA LEU A 69 -0.39 6.45 9.50
C LEU A 69 -0.84 5.47 10.58
N SER A 70 0.08 4.71 11.19
CA SER A 70 -0.26 3.81 12.30
C SER A 70 -0.61 4.53 13.61
N GLN A 71 -0.31 5.82 13.72
CA GLN A 71 -0.71 6.67 14.85
C GLN A 71 -1.94 7.54 14.52
N ASP A 72 -2.37 7.60 13.26
CA ASP A 72 -3.49 8.42 12.83
C ASP A 72 -4.84 7.70 13.04
N LYS A 73 -5.54 8.09 14.10
CA LYS A 73 -6.89 7.58 14.45
C LYS A 73 -7.99 7.95 13.46
N LYS A 74 -7.74 8.82 12.48
CA LYS A 74 -8.69 9.08 11.38
C LYS A 74 -8.47 8.13 10.20
N PHE A 75 -7.33 7.45 10.18
CA PHE A 75 -6.95 6.48 9.17
C PHE A 75 -7.23 5.03 9.63
N LEU A 76 -6.98 4.73 10.90
CA LEU A 76 -7.38 3.49 11.59
C LEU A 76 -8.84 3.56 12.06
#